data_AF-I0YRR1-F1
#
_entry.id   AF-I0YRR1-F1
#
_cell.length_a   1.000
_cell.length_b   1.000
_cell.length_c   1.000
_cell.angle_alpha   90.00
_cell.angle_beta   90.00
_cell.angle_gamma   90.00
#
_symmetry.space_group_name_H-M   'P 1'
#
loop_
_entity.id
_entity.type
_entity.pdbx_description
1 polymer ?
#
loop_
_entity_poly.entity_id
_entity_poly.type
_entity_poly.pdbx_seq_one_letter_code
_entity_poly.pdbx_strand_id
1 'polypeptide(L)'
;MFNLKNYRKYFNVDTQDVLIRMKDSVVGALKPDFFEKTTDNADLYGPFWIATTLVFVTAVTGNYASYVSYHHKHAAATGSETQAWYYDIDKVGYSAIVFYGYVGVIGLTLWAMLKWWFKSDVALAQVWCIYGYALSIYIPISFVCVVPYEAVRWAMIAVATVLSGLFLLLNFKGPIFDVAGAKAFPVWLGLGALHVGLGLALKLYFFQYWSS
;
A
#
# COMPACT_ATOMS: atom_id res chain seq x y z
N MET A 1 21.80 20.43 -12.62
CA MET A 1 20.76 21.29 -13.22
C MET A 1 19.43 20.55 -13.21
N PHE A 2 18.41 21.11 -12.56
CA PHE A 2 17.04 20.62 -12.62
C PHE A 2 16.47 20.93 -14.02
N ASN A 3 16.06 19.92 -14.79
CA ASN A 3 15.40 20.12 -16.09
C ASN A 3 14.06 19.39 -16.10
N LEU A 4 12.96 20.15 -16.13
CA LEU A 4 11.58 19.64 -16.15
C LEU A 4 11.32 18.62 -17.26
N LYS A 5 12.01 18.73 -18.41
CA LYS A 5 11.83 17.80 -19.54
C LYS A 5 12.22 16.35 -19.20
N ASN A 6 13.18 16.15 -18.30
CA ASN A 6 13.64 14.82 -17.91
C ASN A 6 12.66 14.09 -16.97
N TYR A 7 11.85 14.85 -16.22
CA TYR A 7 10.85 14.29 -15.29
C TYR A 7 9.48 14.12 -15.93
N ARG A 8 9.17 14.85 -17.01
CA ARG A 8 7.88 14.79 -17.70
C ARG A 8 7.46 13.35 -18.06
N LYS A 9 8.41 12.50 -18.44
CA LYS A 9 8.14 11.10 -18.79
C LYS A 9 7.47 10.29 -17.67
N TYR A 10 7.76 10.58 -16.40
CA TYR A 10 7.18 9.86 -15.26
C TYR A 10 5.74 10.27 -14.93
N PHE A 11 5.26 11.37 -15.51
CA PHE A 11 3.93 11.94 -15.27
C PHE A 11 3.10 12.07 -16.55
N ASN A 12 3.66 11.73 -17.71
CA ASN A 12 2.98 11.72 -18.99
C ASN A 12 2.39 10.33 -19.24
N VAL A 13 1.38 9.99 -18.45
CA VAL A 13 0.75 8.66 -18.41
C VAL A 13 -0.76 8.84 -18.47
N ASP A 14 -1.44 8.03 -19.29
CA ASP A 14 -2.88 8.10 -19.43
C ASP A 14 -3.60 7.32 -18.32
N THR A 15 -4.84 7.68 -18.02
CA THR A 15 -5.65 6.97 -17.02
C THR A 15 -5.79 5.48 -17.35
N GLN A 16 -5.84 5.13 -18.64
CA GLN A 16 -5.91 3.74 -19.09
C GLN A 16 -4.65 2.95 -18.69
N ASP A 17 -3.47 3.56 -18.80
CA ASP A 17 -2.21 2.92 -18.40
C ASP A 17 -2.20 2.61 -16.91
N VAL A 18 -2.66 3.56 -16.08
CA VAL A 18 -2.75 3.37 -14.62
C VAL A 18 -3.70 2.23 -14.28
N LEU A 19 -4.87 2.17 -14.92
CA LEU A 19 -5.85 1.11 -14.68
C LEU A 19 -5.34 -0.27 -15.11
N ILE A 20 -4.63 -0.35 -16.23
CA ILE A 20 -3.99 -1.59 -16.69
C ILE A 20 -2.92 -2.02 -15.70
N ARG A 21 -2.07 -1.10 -15.23
CA ARG A 21 -1.02 -1.39 -14.25
C ARG A 21 -1.58 -1.80 -12.89
N MET A 22 -2.68 -1.19 -12.44
CA MET A 22 -3.41 -1.63 -11.25
C MET A 22 -3.98 -3.04 -11.43
N LYS A 23 -4.59 -3.33 -12.59
CA LYS A 23 -5.09 -4.68 -12.87
C LYS A 23 -3.95 -5.70 -12.91
N ASP A 24 -2.82 -5.35 -13.53
CA ASP A 24 -1.64 -6.20 -13.62
C ASP A 24 -1.05 -6.46 -12.22
N SER A 25 -1.00 -5.47 -11.33
CA SER A 25 -0.48 -5.69 -9.98
C SER A 25 -1.42 -6.50 -9.08
N VAL A 26 -2.73 -6.48 -9.33
CA VAL A 26 -3.73 -7.24 -8.57
C VAL A 26 -3.91 -8.65 -9.13
N VAL A 27 -4.24 -8.77 -10.42
CA VAL A 27 -4.56 -10.05 -11.08
C VAL A 27 -3.29 -10.78 -11.52
N GLY A 28 -2.28 -10.02 -11.93
CA GLY A 28 -0.96 -10.53 -12.28
C GLY A 28 -0.01 -10.64 -11.09
N ALA A 29 -0.48 -10.57 -9.84
CA ALA A 29 0.37 -10.59 -8.64
C ALA A 29 1.37 -11.76 -8.58
N LEU A 30 1.05 -12.89 -9.22
CA LEU A 30 1.91 -14.08 -9.29
C LEU A 30 2.90 -14.05 -10.47
N LYS A 31 2.89 -13.00 -11.30
CA LYS A 31 3.77 -12.82 -12.45
C LYS A 31 4.85 -11.78 -12.13
N PRO A 32 6.15 -12.11 -12.33
CA PRO A 32 7.25 -11.18 -12.09
C PRO A 32 7.52 -10.23 -13.29
N ASP A 33 6.59 -10.10 -14.23
CA ASP A 33 6.79 -9.35 -15.49
C ASP A 33 6.66 -7.82 -15.32
N PHE A 34 6.10 -7.36 -14.20
CA PHE A 34 5.91 -5.93 -13.95
C PHE A 34 7.23 -5.18 -13.80
N PHE A 35 8.25 -5.81 -13.23
CA PHE A 35 9.60 -5.24 -13.15
C PHE A 35 10.11 -4.93 -14.55
N GLU A 36 10.10 -5.92 -15.45
CA GLU A 36 10.54 -5.76 -16.84
C GLU A 36 9.74 -4.70 -17.58
N LYS A 37 8.40 -4.71 -17.45
CA LYS A 37 7.49 -3.71 -18.06
C LYS A 37 7.78 -2.27 -17.61
N THR A 38 8.37 -2.08 -16.43
CA THR A 38 8.59 -0.75 -15.84
C THR A 38 10.04 -0.29 -15.87
N THR A 39 10.99 -1.08 -16.39
CA THR A 39 12.40 -0.68 -16.49
C THR A 39 12.59 0.63 -17.27
N ASP A 40 11.97 0.73 -18.45
CA ASP A 40 12.08 1.92 -19.32
C ASP A 40 10.84 2.83 -19.28
N ASN A 41 9.77 2.38 -18.62
CA ASN A 41 8.47 3.04 -18.62
C ASN A 41 7.85 3.15 -17.21
N ALA A 42 8.68 3.26 -16.17
CA ALA A 42 8.21 3.53 -14.81
C ALA A 42 7.43 4.85 -14.76
N ASP A 43 6.39 4.90 -13.92
CA ASP A 43 5.63 6.12 -13.66
C ASP A 43 5.60 6.46 -12.17
N LEU A 44 5.44 7.75 -11.87
CA LEU A 44 5.26 8.26 -10.51
C LEU A 44 3.84 8.81 -10.28
N TYR A 45 3.08 9.01 -11.36
CA TYR A 45 1.70 9.49 -11.31
C TYR A 45 0.77 8.48 -10.62
N GLY A 46 0.79 7.21 -11.05
CA GLY A 46 0.00 6.13 -10.48
C GLY A 46 0.29 5.92 -9.00
N PRO A 47 1.56 5.70 -8.57
CA PRO A 47 1.93 5.57 -7.17
C PRO A 47 1.42 6.73 -6.29
N PHE A 48 1.57 7.97 -6.76
CA PHE A 48 1.10 9.15 -6.06
C PHE A 48 -0.42 9.14 -5.84
N TRP A 49 -1.20 8.83 -6.87
CA TRP A 49 -2.65 8.81 -6.77
C TRP A 49 -3.18 7.58 -6.02
N ILE A 50 -2.53 6.43 -6.13
CA ILE A 50 -2.87 5.24 -5.34
C ILE A 50 -2.67 5.55 -3.84
N ALA A 51 -1.52 6.10 -3.46
CA ALA A 51 -1.26 6.49 -2.07
C ALA A 51 -2.27 7.53 -1.58
N THR A 52 -2.52 8.59 -2.35
CA THR A 52 -3.51 9.63 -1.99
C THR A 52 -4.91 9.06 -1.82
N THR A 53 -5.34 8.19 -2.74
CA THR A 53 -6.65 7.54 -2.68
C THR A 53 -6.75 6.69 -1.43
N LEU A 54 -5.72 5.92 -1.11
CA LEU A 54 -5.68 5.11 0.11
C LEU A 54 -5.76 5.98 1.37
N VAL A 55 -5.03 7.10 1.43
CA VAL A 55 -5.12 8.05 2.55
C VAL A 55 -6.55 8.47 2.82
N PHE A 56 -7.27 8.87 1.77
CA PHE A 56 -8.65 9.28 1.88
C PHE A 56 -9.57 8.11 2.23
N VAL A 57 -9.47 7.00 1.51
CA VAL A 57 -10.37 5.85 1.65
C VAL A 57 -10.22 5.21 3.03
N THR A 58 -9.01 4.98 3.56
CA THR A 58 -8.85 4.39 4.90
C THR A 58 -9.32 5.33 6.00
N ALA A 59 -9.07 6.63 5.88
CA ALA A 59 -9.54 7.60 6.85
C ALA A 59 -11.08 7.69 6.87
N VAL A 60 -11.72 7.75 5.69
CA VAL A 60 -13.18 7.81 5.57
C VAL A 60 -13.84 6.51 6.01
N THR A 61 -13.40 5.36 5.49
CA THR A 61 -13.98 4.06 5.82
C THR A 61 -13.77 3.69 7.29
N GLY A 62 -12.59 4.01 7.85
CA GLY A 62 -12.29 3.80 9.27
C GLY A 62 -13.06 4.72 10.22
N ASN A 63 -13.38 5.95 9.80
CA ASN A 63 -14.27 6.83 10.56
C ASN A 63 -15.73 6.42 10.44
N TYR A 64 -16.19 6.12 9.22
CA TYR A 64 -17.55 5.67 8.98
C TYR A 64 -17.88 4.39 9.74
N ALA A 65 -17.00 3.39 9.71
CA ALA A 65 -17.26 2.15 10.44
C ALA A 65 -17.21 2.33 11.98
N SER A 66 -16.38 3.26 12.48
CA SER A 66 -16.41 3.67 13.89
C SER A 66 -17.74 4.31 14.27
N TYR A 67 -18.26 5.22 13.44
CA TYR A 67 -19.56 5.86 13.64
C TYR A 67 -20.70 4.84 13.66
N VAL A 68 -20.73 3.93 12.68
CA VAL A 68 -21.74 2.86 12.62
C VAL A 68 -21.66 1.95 13.85
N SER A 69 -20.44 1.68 14.36
CA SER A 69 -20.23 0.93 15.60
C SER A 69 -20.74 1.62 16.84
N TYR A 70 -20.45 2.92 16.96
CA TYR A 70 -21.00 3.75 18.01
C TYR A 70 -22.54 3.74 17.97
N HIS A 71 -23.14 3.99 16.81
CA HIS A 71 -24.60 4.05 16.67
C HIS A 71 -25.26 2.71 17.04
N HIS A 72 -24.71 1.57 16.58
CA HIS A 72 -25.22 0.25 16.93
C HIS A 72 -25.16 -0.03 18.45
N LYS A 73 -24.08 0.37 19.12
CA LYS A 73 -23.92 0.17 20.58
C LYS A 73 -24.88 1.05 21.40
N HIS A 74 -25.25 2.23 20.89
CA HIS A 74 -26.06 3.22 21.62
C HIS A 74 -27.52 3.31 21.15
N ALA A 75 -27.92 2.56 20.11
CA ALA A 75 -29.29 2.57 19.57
C ALA A 75 -30.36 2.13 20.59
N ALA A 76 -30.00 1.41 21.65
CA ALA A 76 -30.90 0.96 22.71
C ALA A 76 -30.75 1.73 24.05
N ALA A 77 -29.86 2.73 24.12
CA ALA A 77 -29.58 3.47 25.34
C ALA A 77 -30.63 4.57 25.59
N THR A 78 -31.79 4.20 26.14
CA THR A 78 -32.76 5.16 26.67
C THR A 78 -32.39 5.54 28.11
N GLY A 79 -31.72 6.69 28.29
CA GLY A 79 -31.64 7.36 29.60
C GLY A 79 -30.25 7.61 30.20
N SER A 80 -29.15 7.26 29.52
CA SER A 80 -27.79 7.67 29.91
C SER A 80 -27.31 8.81 29.02
N GLU A 81 -26.55 9.78 29.55
CA GLU A 81 -25.80 10.74 28.73
C GLU A 81 -24.92 9.98 27.73
N THR A 82 -25.40 9.81 26.50
CA THR A 82 -24.64 9.13 25.44
C THR A 82 -23.54 10.09 25.00
N GLN A 83 -22.29 9.74 25.30
CA GLN A 83 -21.11 10.50 24.88
C GLN A 83 -21.15 10.71 23.36
N ALA A 84 -21.17 11.96 22.90
CA ALA A 84 -21.23 12.25 21.46
C ALA A 84 -20.07 11.58 20.70
N TRP A 85 -20.36 11.04 19.52
CA TRP A 85 -19.31 10.51 18.66
C TRP A 85 -18.61 11.65 17.91
N TYR A 86 -17.28 11.60 17.88
CA TYR A 86 -16.45 12.58 17.19
C TYR A 86 -15.63 11.90 16.09
N TYR A 87 -15.45 12.64 14.99
CA TYR A 87 -14.60 12.23 13.88
C TYR A 87 -13.13 12.30 14.30
N ASP A 88 -12.39 11.23 14.03
CA ASP A 88 -10.96 11.15 14.29
C ASP A 88 -10.19 11.71 13.09
N ILE A 89 -9.75 12.97 13.21
CA ILE A 89 -9.01 13.70 12.18
C ILE A 89 -7.61 13.13 12.01
N ASP A 90 -7.02 12.57 13.07
CA ASP A 90 -5.64 12.08 13.05
C ASP A 90 -5.49 10.89 12.11
N LYS A 91 -6.56 10.12 11.86
CA LYS A 91 -6.56 9.04 10.86
C LYS A 91 -6.09 9.48 9.48
N VAL A 92 -6.35 10.72 9.07
CA VAL A 92 -5.85 11.24 7.77
C VAL A 92 -4.32 11.35 7.82
N GLY A 93 -3.79 11.95 8.89
CA GLY A 93 -2.35 12.10 9.12
C GLY A 93 -1.64 10.76 9.21
N TYR A 94 -2.17 9.83 10.01
CA TYR A 94 -1.60 8.49 10.13
C TYR A 94 -1.67 7.71 8.82
N SER A 95 -2.76 7.82 8.06
CA SER A 95 -2.85 7.17 6.74
C SER A 95 -1.78 7.75 5.80
N ALA A 96 -1.57 9.07 5.82
CA ALA A 96 -0.52 9.70 5.01
C ALA A 96 0.88 9.20 5.39
N ILE A 97 1.18 9.12 6.68
CA ILE A 97 2.46 8.58 7.18
C ILE A 97 2.64 7.13 6.73
N VAL A 98 1.61 6.29 6.87
CA VAL A 98 1.68 4.87 6.50
C VAL A 98 1.91 4.69 5.01
N PHE A 99 1.09 5.31 4.15
CA PHE A 99 1.17 5.06 2.71
C PHE A 99 2.34 5.78 2.04
N TYR A 100 2.57 7.05 2.33
CA TYR A 100 3.72 7.77 1.78
C TYR A 100 5.04 7.34 2.42
N GLY A 101 5.04 6.97 3.70
CA GLY A 101 6.20 6.37 4.35
C GLY A 101 6.55 5.02 3.73
N TYR A 102 5.55 4.16 3.49
CA TYR A 102 5.78 2.86 2.86
C TYR A 102 6.28 2.98 1.41
N VAL A 103 5.58 3.75 0.56
CA VAL A 103 6.01 3.90 -0.85
C VAL A 103 7.32 4.70 -0.93
N GLY A 104 7.37 5.85 -0.27
CA GLY A 104 8.48 6.79 -0.34
C GLY A 104 9.71 6.30 0.42
N VAL A 105 9.62 6.20 1.75
CA VAL A 105 10.77 5.96 2.64
C VAL A 105 11.27 4.52 2.56
N ILE A 106 10.37 3.52 2.65
CA ILE A 106 10.79 2.11 2.56
C ILE A 106 11.28 1.79 1.15
N GLY A 107 10.59 2.26 0.10
CA GLY A 107 11.06 2.15 -1.28
C GLY A 107 12.42 2.81 -1.51
N LEU A 108 12.64 4.02 -0.96
CA LEU A 108 13.93 4.70 -1.04
C LEU A 108 15.04 3.92 -0.33
N THR A 109 14.74 3.30 0.81
CA THR A 109 15.70 2.50 1.57
C THR A 109 16.11 1.24 0.79
N LEU A 110 15.16 0.54 0.17
CA LEU A 110 15.47 -0.59 -0.72
C LEU A 110 16.33 -0.13 -1.90
N TRP A 111 15.95 0.96 -2.56
CA TRP A 111 16.71 1.52 -3.68
C TRP A 111 18.13 1.92 -3.28
N ALA A 112 18.29 2.63 -2.16
CA ALA A 112 19.58 3.07 -1.65
C ALA A 112 20.50 1.88 -1.34
N MET A 113 19.94 0.83 -0.73
CA MET A 113 20.65 -0.42 -0.48
C MET A 113 21.08 -1.11 -1.79
N LEU A 114 20.17 -1.25 -2.75
CA LEU A 114 20.46 -1.84 -4.07
C LEU A 114 21.53 -1.02 -4.83
N LYS A 115 21.43 0.31 -4.83
CA LYS A 115 22.33 1.19 -5.58
C LYS A 115 23.71 1.31 -4.93
N TRP A 116 23.77 1.49 -3.61
CA TRP A 116 25.02 1.82 -2.93
C TRP A 116 25.80 0.60 -2.46
N TRP A 117 25.13 -0.42 -1.94
CA TRP A 117 25.79 -1.63 -1.43
C TRP A 117 25.96 -2.69 -2.50
N PHE A 118 24.92 -2.92 -3.31
CA PHE A 118 24.93 -3.98 -4.32
C PHE A 118 25.22 -3.48 -5.74
N LYS A 119 25.44 -2.17 -5.92
CA LYS A 119 25.81 -1.53 -7.20
C LYS A 119 24.84 -1.84 -8.35
N SER A 120 23.57 -2.04 -8.03
CA SER A 120 22.51 -2.30 -9.02
C SER A 120 22.16 -1.04 -9.83
N ASP A 121 21.67 -1.24 -11.05
CA ASP A 121 21.24 -0.16 -11.94
C ASP A 121 19.73 0.14 -11.91
N VAL A 122 18.99 -0.49 -10.99
CA VAL A 122 17.56 -0.19 -10.79
C VAL A 122 17.34 1.30 -10.51
N ALA A 123 16.45 1.90 -11.30
CA ALA A 123 16.05 3.29 -11.13
C ALA A 123 15.12 3.46 -9.93
N LEU A 124 15.29 4.55 -9.17
CA LEU A 124 14.42 4.87 -8.03
C LEU A 124 12.94 4.97 -8.44
N ALA A 125 12.68 5.56 -9.60
CA ALA A 125 11.33 5.68 -10.13
C ALA A 125 10.67 4.31 -10.36
N GLN A 126 11.43 3.31 -10.79
CA GLN A 126 10.93 1.94 -10.96
C GLN A 126 10.58 1.31 -9.61
N VAL A 127 11.41 1.51 -8.59
CA VAL A 127 11.13 1.02 -7.23
C VAL A 127 9.84 1.63 -6.68
N TRP A 128 9.69 2.96 -6.75
CA TRP A 128 8.47 3.65 -6.32
C TRP A 128 7.25 3.26 -7.15
N CYS A 129 7.41 3.02 -8.45
CA CYS A 129 6.36 2.50 -9.33
C CYS A 129 5.82 1.17 -8.78
N ILE A 130 6.69 0.18 -8.61
CA ILE A 130 6.30 -1.16 -8.13
C ILE A 130 5.67 -1.06 -6.73
N TYR A 131 6.29 -0.32 -5.80
CA TYR A 131 5.73 -0.14 -4.44
C TYR A 131 4.35 0.51 -4.46
N GLY A 132 4.15 1.53 -5.29
CA GLY A 132 2.85 2.21 -5.41
C GLY A 132 1.76 1.26 -5.93
N TYR A 133 2.02 0.56 -7.04
CA TYR A 133 1.04 -0.35 -7.62
C TYR A 133 0.78 -1.60 -6.77
N ALA A 134 1.74 -2.02 -5.96
CA ALA A 134 1.52 -3.08 -4.97
C ALA A 134 0.36 -2.71 -4.03
N LEU A 135 0.20 -1.44 -3.67
CA LEU A 135 -0.83 -1.01 -2.72
C LEU A 135 -2.24 -0.92 -3.31
N SER A 136 -2.39 -0.96 -4.64
CA SER A 136 -3.68 -0.77 -5.33
C SER A 136 -4.78 -1.71 -4.83
N ILE A 137 -4.46 -2.95 -4.46
CA ILE A 137 -5.42 -3.93 -3.94
C ILE A 137 -6.08 -3.46 -2.63
N TYR A 138 -5.40 -2.64 -1.83
CA TYR A 138 -5.97 -2.16 -0.57
C TYR A 138 -7.11 -1.16 -0.80
N ILE A 139 -7.23 -0.55 -1.99
CA ILE A 139 -8.31 0.39 -2.30
C ILE A 139 -9.67 -0.31 -2.22
N PRO A 140 -9.99 -1.33 -3.04
CA PRO A 140 -11.26 -2.03 -2.95
C PRO A 140 -11.45 -2.74 -1.60
N ILE A 141 -10.37 -3.28 -1.03
CA ILE A 141 -10.41 -4.00 0.26
C ILE A 141 -10.85 -3.07 1.41
N SER A 142 -10.41 -1.81 1.40
CA SER A 142 -10.79 -0.83 2.43
C SER A 142 -12.30 -0.60 2.50
N PHE A 143 -12.99 -0.62 1.35
CA PHE A 143 -14.46 -0.53 1.30
C PHE A 143 -15.13 -1.79 1.86
N VAL A 144 -14.63 -2.97 1.49
CA VAL A 144 -15.16 -4.25 2.00
C VAL A 144 -14.98 -4.36 3.51
N CYS A 145 -13.89 -3.80 4.05
CA CYS A 145 -13.61 -3.85 5.48
C CYS A 145 -14.65 -3.11 6.35
N VAL A 146 -15.45 -2.18 5.80
CA VAL A 146 -16.51 -1.47 6.55
C VAL A 146 -17.52 -2.41 7.20
N VAL A 147 -17.71 -3.59 6.61
CA VAL A 147 -18.69 -4.61 7.05
C VAL A 147 -18.43 -5.05 8.51
N PRO A 148 -19.49 -5.20 9.33
CA PRO A 148 -19.36 -5.49 10.77
C PRO A 148 -18.98 -6.95 11.11
N TYR A 149 -18.29 -7.67 10.23
CA TYR A 149 -17.82 -9.04 10.46
C TYR A 149 -16.29 -9.09 10.60
N GLU A 150 -15.78 -9.40 11.80
CA GLU A 150 -14.34 -9.41 12.08
C GLU A 150 -13.57 -10.44 11.24
N ALA A 151 -14.13 -11.64 11.08
CA ALA A 151 -13.52 -12.68 10.25
C ALA A 151 -13.35 -12.23 8.79
N VAL A 152 -14.32 -11.49 8.24
CA VAL A 152 -14.24 -10.93 6.88
C VAL A 152 -13.11 -9.92 6.80
N ARG A 153 -13.00 -8.99 7.75
CA ARG A 153 -11.92 -7.97 7.75
C ARG A 153 -10.53 -8.63 7.79
N TRP A 154 -10.33 -9.59 8.69
CA TRP A 154 -9.07 -10.33 8.76
C TRP A 154 -8.77 -11.09 7.46
N ALA A 155 -9.75 -11.80 6.90
CA ALA A 155 -9.58 -12.54 5.66
C ALA A 155 -9.23 -11.62 4.49
N MET A 156 -9.94 -10.50 4.32
CA MET A 156 -9.71 -9.56 3.22
C MET A 156 -8.35 -8.86 3.33
N ILE A 157 -7.93 -8.45 4.55
CA ILE A 157 -6.60 -7.88 4.75
C ILE A 157 -5.52 -8.93 4.51
N ALA A 158 -5.69 -10.17 4.99
CA ALA A 158 -4.73 -11.25 4.73
C ALA A 158 -4.57 -11.53 3.24
N VAL A 159 -5.68 -11.61 2.49
CA VAL A 159 -5.65 -11.77 1.03
C VAL A 159 -4.93 -10.60 0.35
N ALA A 160 -5.25 -9.36 0.75
CA ALA A 160 -4.61 -8.17 0.22
C ALA A 160 -3.09 -8.18 0.45
N THR A 161 -2.66 -8.50 1.68
CA THR A 161 -1.26 -8.58 2.08
C THR A 161 -0.51 -9.69 1.38
N VAL A 162 -1.14 -10.85 1.18
CA VAL A 162 -0.51 -11.96 0.45
C VAL A 162 -0.34 -11.61 -1.02
N LEU A 163 -1.39 -11.14 -1.70
CA LEU A 163 -1.30 -10.83 -3.13
C LEU A 163 -0.36 -9.66 -3.40
N SER A 164 -0.49 -8.56 -2.65
CA SER A 164 0.39 -7.41 -2.76
C SER A 164 1.84 -7.74 -2.39
N GLY A 165 2.03 -8.53 -1.34
CA GLY A 165 3.34 -8.99 -0.90
C GLY A 165 4.01 -9.91 -1.91
N LEU A 166 3.28 -10.86 -2.49
CA LEU A 166 3.79 -11.75 -3.55
C LEU A 166 4.16 -10.95 -4.80
N PHE A 167 3.31 -10.02 -5.24
CA PHE A 167 3.62 -9.12 -6.34
C PHE A 167 4.95 -8.41 -6.10
N LEU A 168 5.14 -7.85 -4.90
CA LEU A 168 6.35 -7.10 -4.56
C LEU A 168 7.57 -8.03 -4.48
N LEU A 169 7.47 -9.17 -3.79
CA LEU A 169 8.55 -10.15 -3.63
C LEU A 169 8.99 -10.77 -4.96
N LEU A 170 8.06 -11.07 -5.86
CA LEU A 170 8.37 -11.69 -7.14
C LEU A 170 9.04 -10.69 -8.10
N ASN A 171 8.57 -9.44 -8.15
CA ASN A 171 9.15 -8.42 -9.00
C ASN A 171 10.55 -7.98 -8.56
N PHE A 172 10.85 -8.00 -7.26
CA PHE A 172 12.20 -7.69 -6.76
C PHE A 172 13.12 -8.91 -6.61
N LYS A 173 12.63 -10.14 -6.86
CA LYS A 173 13.45 -11.35 -6.72
C LYS A 173 14.70 -11.31 -7.59
N GLY A 174 14.55 -11.18 -8.92
CA GLY A 174 15.70 -11.07 -9.84
C GLY A 174 16.65 -9.94 -9.47
N PRO A 175 16.16 -8.68 -9.40
CA PRO A 175 16.98 -7.52 -9.08
C PRO A 175 17.77 -7.60 -7.77
N ILE A 176 17.29 -8.35 -6.78
CA ILE A 176 17.99 -8.59 -5.52
C ILE A 176 18.97 -9.77 -5.66
N PHE A 177 18.51 -10.92 -6.16
CA PHE A 177 19.31 -12.14 -6.18
C PHE A 177 20.48 -12.08 -7.16
N ASP A 178 20.34 -11.31 -8.24
CA ASP A 178 21.38 -11.16 -9.26
C ASP A 178 22.60 -10.36 -8.75
N VAL A 179 22.41 -9.50 -7.74
CA VAL A 179 23.45 -8.56 -7.26
C VAL A 179 23.89 -8.80 -5.81
N ALA A 180 23.02 -9.33 -4.96
CA ALA A 180 23.26 -9.38 -3.51
C ALA A 180 23.88 -10.70 -3.00
N GLY A 181 23.98 -11.73 -3.85
CA GLY A 181 24.58 -13.03 -3.51
C GLY A 181 24.06 -13.60 -2.18
N ALA A 182 24.95 -13.88 -1.23
CA ALA A 182 24.59 -14.41 0.09
C ALA A 182 23.67 -13.50 0.94
N LYS A 183 23.60 -12.20 0.63
CA LYS A 183 22.72 -11.24 1.32
C LYS A 183 21.34 -11.11 0.66
N ALA A 184 21.12 -11.74 -0.50
CA ALA A 184 19.86 -11.64 -1.23
C ALA A 184 18.66 -12.16 -0.41
N PHE A 185 18.78 -13.35 0.18
CA PHE A 185 17.68 -13.96 0.92
C PHE A 185 17.25 -13.15 2.16
N PRO A 186 18.16 -12.66 3.04
CA PRO A 186 17.78 -11.76 4.13
C PRO A 186 17.08 -10.47 3.68
N VAL A 187 17.55 -9.84 2.59
CA VAL A 187 16.92 -8.63 2.04
C VAL A 187 15.51 -8.93 1.54
N TRP A 188 15.37 -10.01 0.77
CA TRP A 188 14.08 -10.46 0.24
C TRP A 188 13.10 -10.86 1.35
N LEU A 189 13.57 -11.50 2.41
CA LEU A 189 12.75 -11.82 3.58
C LEU A 189 12.32 -10.57 4.35
N GLY A 190 13.23 -9.61 4.55
CA GLY A 190 12.93 -8.32 5.19
C GLY A 190 11.87 -7.52 4.44
N LEU A 191 11.89 -7.58 3.11
CA LEU A 191 10.88 -7.00 2.25
C LEU A 191 9.49 -7.57 2.52
N GLY A 192 9.38 -8.90 2.60
CA GLY A 192 8.14 -9.60 2.94
C GLY A 192 7.66 -9.27 4.36
N ALA A 193 8.57 -9.26 5.33
CA ALA A 193 8.25 -8.93 6.72
C ALA A 193 7.70 -7.51 6.88
N LEU A 194 8.31 -6.52 6.22
CA LEU A 194 7.80 -5.14 6.21
C LEU A 194 6.41 -5.05 5.56
N HIS A 195 6.16 -5.84 4.50
CA HIS A 195 4.85 -5.85 3.85
C HIS A 195 3.76 -6.49 4.71
N VAL A 196 4.08 -7.57 5.43
CA VAL A 196 3.19 -8.15 6.44
C VAL A 196 2.93 -7.15 7.57
N GLY A 197 3.96 -6.43 8.01
CA GLY A 197 3.85 -5.33 8.98
C GLY A 197 2.87 -4.24 8.53
N LEU A 198 2.90 -3.86 7.25
CA LEU A 198 1.92 -2.93 6.66
C LEU A 198 0.49 -3.47 6.78
N GLY A 199 0.26 -4.73 6.37
CA GLY A 199 -1.06 -5.36 6.48
C GLY A 199 -1.60 -5.40 7.91
N LEU A 200 -0.74 -5.74 8.87
CA LEU A 200 -1.07 -5.73 10.29
C LEU A 200 -1.38 -4.32 10.80
N ALA A 201 -0.57 -3.32 10.44
CA ALA A 201 -0.84 -1.93 10.79
C ALA A 201 -2.20 -1.47 10.25
N LEU A 202 -2.53 -1.83 9.00
CA LEU A 202 -3.82 -1.52 8.40
C LEU A 202 -4.97 -2.17 9.17
N LYS A 203 -4.88 -3.47 9.48
CA LYS A 203 -5.92 -4.15 10.27
C LYS A 203 -6.08 -3.50 11.64
N LEU A 204 -4.98 -3.40 12.40
CA LEU A 204 -5.02 -3.07 13.83
C LEU A 204 -5.32 -1.60 14.08
N TYR A 205 -4.94 -0.70 13.16
CA TYR A 205 -5.12 0.73 13.35
C TYR A 205 -6.36 1.27 12.63
N PHE A 206 -6.61 0.84 11.38
CA PHE A 206 -7.69 1.40 10.57
C PHE A 206 -8.94 0.53 10.55
N PHE A 207 -8.80 -0.79 10.69
CA PHE A 207 -9.91 -1.75 10.56
C PHE A 207 -10.24 -2.53 11.85
N GLN A 208 -9.71 -2.07 12.99
CA GLN A 208 -10.05 -2.57 14.30
C GLN A 208 -11.14 -1.70 14.92
N TYR A 209 -12.36 -2.05 14.56
CA TYR A 209 -13.58 -1.51 15.14
C TYR A 209 -14.56 -2.70 15.26
N TRP A 210 -15.58 -2.60 16.12
CA TRP A 210 -16.48 -3.70 16.51
C TRP A 210 -15.95 -4.76 17.50
N SER A 211 -14.65 -4.78 17.83
CA SER A 211 -14.18 -5.70 18.88
C SER A 211 -14.81 -5.32 20.22
N SER A 212 -15.33 -6.32 20.91
CA SER A 212 -15.99 -6.20 22.22
C SER A 212 -14.98 -5.89 23.31
#